data_AF-A0A8S2VSU1-F1
#
_entry.id   AF-A0A8S2VSU1-F1
#
_cell.length_a   1.000
_cell.length_b   1.000
_cell.length_c   1.000
_cell.angle_alpha   90.00
_cell.angle_beta   90.00
_cell.angle_gamma   90.00
#
_symmetry.space_group_name_H-M   'P 1'
#
loop_
_entity.id
_entity.type
_entity.pdbx_description
1 polymer ?
#
loop_
_entity_poly.entity_id
_entity_poly.type
_entity_poly.pdbx_seq_one_letter_code
_entity_poly.pdbx_strand_id
1 'polypeptide(L)'
;DSEGKLINVPDRPKVIEYLAHTKHWEESMNREIEKFGGDSVLINEERIKKADRYIKKWIELADRLLSRHPLAHDKESNEQKALKELFDNINLLHKQYRIRMTGENGVAQSVIFFNNALELWNQKLSTYSYSNGKISDTEWIQFYQQMEDWIESLTKTVDYVGKSVKDDEINANMYVEKYKVIDRNTVSVF
;
A
#
# COMPACT_ATOMS: atom_id res chain seq x y z
N ASP A 1 26.62 10.43 -23.16
CA ASP A 1 27.48 11.52 -22.63
C ASP A 1 26.59 12.55 -21.95
N SER A 2 27.14 13.68 -21.51
CA SER A 2 26.36 14.80 -20.96
C SER A 2 25.39 15.45 -21.96
N GLU A 3 25.36 15.00 -23.23
CA GLU A 3 24.43 15.43 -24.29
C GLU A 3 23.34 14.38 -24.59
N GLY A 4 23.28 13.28 -23.84
CA GLY A 4 22.28 12.22 -24.02
C GLY A 4 22.55 11.29 -25.20
N LYS A 5 23.75 11.32 -25.81
CA LYS A 5 24.12 10.37 -26.87
C LYS A 5 24.66 9.07 -26.31
N LEU A 6 24.28 7.97 -26.97
CA LEU A 6 24.80 6.64 -26.69
C LEU A 6 26.29 6.58 -27.07
N ILE A 7 27.16 6.39 -26.08
CA ILE A 7 28.62 6.32 -26.30
C ILE A 7 29.02 4.92 -26.77
N ASN A 8 28.43 3.87 -26.19
CA ASN A 8 28.61 2.47 -26.59
C ASN A 8 27.35 1.67 -26.23
N VAL A 9 26.98 0.72 -27.10
CA VAL A 9 25.95 -0.29 -26.78
C VAL A 9 26.53 -1.29 -25.78
N PRO A 10 25.77 -1.78 -24.78
CA PRO A 10 26.26 -2.78 -23.85
C PRO A 10 26.69 -4.09 -24.52
N ASP A 11 27.77 -4.69 -24.04
CA ASP A 11 28.23 -6.00 -24.53
C ASP A 11 27.18 -7.09 -24.30
N ARG A 12 26.94 -7.96 -25.28
CA ARG A 12 25.96 -9.06 -25.18
C ARG A 12 26.08 -9.91 -23.90
N PRO A 13 27.28 -10.33 -23.45
CA PRO A 13 27.41 -11.08 -22.20
C PRO A 13 26.86 -10.33 -20.98
N LYS A 14 27.08 -9.01 -20.89
CA LYS A 14 26.54 -8.18 -19.80
C LYS A 14 25.02 -8.06 -19.87
N VAL A 15 24.48 -7.96 -21.09
CA VAL A 15 23.02 -7.94 -21.29
C VAL A 15 22.39 -9.26 -20.85
N ILE A 16 23.04 -10.40 -21.11
CA ILE A 16 22.58 -11.72 -20.66
C ILE A 16 22.58 -11.82 -19.13
N GLU A 17 23.64 -11.35 -18.48
CA GLU A 17 23.71 -11.30 -17.01
C GLU A 17 22.57 -10.44 -16.45
N TYR A 18 22.42 -9.21 -16.94
CA TYR A 18 21.36 -8.30 -16.53
C TYR A 18 19.96 -8.91 -16.74
N LEU A 19 19.73 -9.56 -17.88
CA LEU A 19 18.46 -10.23 -18.20
C LEU A 19 18.11 -11.33 -17.18
N ALA A 20 19.11 -12.04 -16.63
CA ALA A 20 18.86 -13.01 -15.58
C ALA A 20 18.33 -12.35 -14.29
N HIS A 21 18.88 -11.19 -13.93
CA HIS A 21 18.42 -10.43 -12.77
C HIS A 21 16.99 -9.88 -12.97
N THR A 22 16.69 -9.31 -14.14
CA THR A 22 15.36 -8.74 -14.38
C THR A 22 14.28 -9.79 -14.53
N LYS A 23 14.59 -10.99 -15.04
CA LYS A 23 13.65 -12.13 -15.00
C LYS A 23 13.34 -12.56 -13.56
N HIS A 24 14.35 -12.59 -12.69
CA HIS A 24 14.12 -12.88 -11.28
C HIS A 24 13.24 -11.83 -10.59
N TRP A 25 13.40 -10.55 -10.96
CA TRP A 25 12.53 -9.48 -10.48
C TRP A 25 11.11 -9.61 -11.01
N GLU A 26 10.92 -9.92 -12.29
CA GLU A 26 9.60 -10.20 -12.89
C GLU A 26 8.88 -11.34 -12.16
N GLU A 27 9.55 -12.46 -11.92
CA GLU A 27 9.00 -13.57 -11.14
C GLU A 27 8.60 -13.14 -9.72
N SER A 28 9.40 -12.27 -9.09
CA SER A 28 9.12 -11.75 -7.75
C SER A 28 7.93 -10.79 -7.74
N MET A 29 7.80 -9.95 -8.77
CA MET A 29 6.68 -9.04 -8.95
C MET A 29 5.39 -9.79 -9.25
N ASN A 30 5.43 -10.83 -10.09
CA ASN A 30 4.28 -11.70 -10.34
C ASN A 30 3.73 -12.33 -9.05
N ARG A 31 4.60 -12.83 -8.16
CA ARG A 31 4.17 -13.33 -6.84
C ARG A 31 3.54 -12.26 -5.96
N GLU A 32 3.98 -11.01 -6.08
CA GLU A 32 3.37 -9.89 -5.35
C GLU A 32 2.00 -9.54 -5.92
N ILE A 33 1.85 -9.56 -7.25
CA ILE A 33 0.57 -9.31 -7.94
C ILE A 33 -0.49 -10.34 -7.53
N GLU A 34 -0.12 -11.61 -7.42
CA GLU A 34 -1.02 -12.69 -6.99
C GLU A 34 -1.67 -12.45 -5.62
N LYS A 35 -1.03 -11.68 -4.73
CA LYS A 35 -1.61 -11.33 -3.42
C LYS A 35 -2.84 -10.42 -3.53
N PHE A 36 -2.95 -9.66 -4.61
CA PHE A 36 -4.11 -8.83 -4.92
C PHE A 36 -5.16 -9.58 -5.75
N GLY A 37 -4.89 -10.85 -6.10
CA GLY A 37 -5.82 -11.71 -6.82
C GLY A 37 -7.06 -12.08 -6.01
N GLY A 38 -8.12 -12.47 -6.71
CA GLY A 38 -9.44 -12.73 -6.12
C GLY A 38 -9.41 -13.75 -4.97
N ASP A 39 -8.70 -14.86 -5.12
CA ASP A 39 -8.63 -15.90 -4.08
C ASP A 39 -7.97 -15.38 -2.79
N SER A 40 -6.84 -14.68 -2.91
CA SER A 40 -6.14 -14.05 -1.78
C SER A 40 -7.03 -13.03 -1.07
N VAL A 41 -7.72 -12.19 -1.84
CA VAL A 41 -8.66 -11.19 -1.32
C VAL A 41 -9.83 -11.86 -0.60
N LEU A 42 -10.43 -12.91 -1.17
CA LEU A 42 -11.54 -13.64 -0.56
C LEU A 42 -11.14 -14.29 0.76
N ILE A 43 -9.99 -14.99 0.81
CA ILE A 43 -9.47 -15.62 2.03
C ILE A 43 -9.28 -14.57 3.14
N ASN A 44 -8.73 -13.40 2.80
CA ASN A 44 -8.53 -12.34 3.78
C ASN A 44 -9.86 -11.72 4.23
N GLU A 45 -10.83 -11.54 3.35
CA GLU A 45 -12.17 -11.03 3.72
C GLU A 45 -12.91 -12.02 4.65
N GLU A 46 -12.77 -13.34 4.43
CA GLU A 46 -13.30 -14.35 5.35
C GLU A 46 -12.66 -14.29 6.74
N ARG A 47 -11.35 -14.02 6.81
CA ARG A 47 -10.63 -13.82 8.08
C ARG A 47 -11.15 -12.59 8.82
N ILE A 48 -11.36 -11.47 8.14
CA ILE A 48 -11.94 -10.25 8.72
C ILE A 48 -13.35 -10.54 9.24
N LYS A 49 -14.21 -11.18 8.42
CA LYS A 49 -15.57 -11.56 8.85
C LYS A 49 -15.55 -12.46 10.08
N LYS A 50 -14.59 -13.38 10.18
CA LYS A 50 -14.40 -14.22 11.37
C LYS A 50 -13.99 -13.39 12.58
N ALA A 51 -13.04 -12.47 12.43
CA ALA A 51 -12.62 -11.55 13.49
C ALA A 51 -13.81 -10.68 13.97
N ASP A 52 -14.57 -10.08 13.06
CA ASP A 52 -15.75 -9.26 13.34
C ASP A 52 -16.77 -10.01 14.22
N ARG A 53 -17.01 -11.30 13.93
CA ARG A 53 -17.90 -12.13 14.75
C ARG A 53 -17.41 -12.30 16.18
N TYR A 54 -16.10 -12.43 16.39
CA TYR A 54 -15.55 -12.50 17.74
C TYR A 54 -15.64 -11.14 18.42
N ILE A 55 -15.19 -10.06 17.76
CA ILE A 55 -15.22 -8.70 18.32
C ILE A 55 -16.63 -8.32 18.79
N LYS A 56 -17.67 -8.61 17.97
CA LYS A 56 -19.07 -8.38 18.38
C LYS A 56 -19.45 -9.12 19.66
N LYS A 57 -19.11 -10.40 19.79
CA LYS A 57 -19.38 -11.18 21.02
C LYS A 57 -18.65 -10.62 22.24
N TRP A 58 -17.42 -10.14 22.05
CA TRP A 58 -16.64 -9.55 23.14
C TRP A 58 -17.25 -8.21 23.59
N ILE A 59 -17.69 -7.37 22.64
CA ILE A 59 -18.38 -6.11 22.93
C ILE A 59 -19.70 -6.37 23.65
N GLU A 60 -20.52 -7.31 23.17
CA GLU A 60 -21.76 -7.70 23.84
C GLU A 60 -21.55 -8.23 25.26
N LEU A 61 -20.42 -8.91 25.53
CA LEU A 61 -20.08 -9.38 26.86
C LEU A 61 -19.61 -8.23 27.76
N ALA A 62 -18.77 -7.34 27.23
CA ALA A 62 -18.28 -6.16 27.95
C ALA A 62 -19.44 -5.21 28.31
N ASP A 63 -20.34 -4.95 27.36
CA ASP A 63 -21.51 -4.09 27.57
C ASP A 63 -22.46 -4.66 28.65
N ARG A 64 -22.71 -5.98 28.62
CA ARG A 64 -23.49 -6.66 29.68
C ARG A 64 -22.82 -6.60 31.05
N LEU A 65 -21.49 -6.66 31.10
CA LEU A 65 -20.73 -6.57 32.35
C LEU A 65 -20.81 -5.14 32.92
N LEU A 66 -20.59 -4.13 32.08
CA LEU A 66 -20.64 -2.72 32.47
C LEU A 66 -22.05 -2.30 32.89
N SER A 67 -23.08 -2.82 32.23
CA SER A 67 -24.49 -2.58 32.58
C SER A 67 -24.89 -3.11 33.96
N ARG A 68 -24.14 -4.06 34.53
CA ARG A 68 -24.40 -4.60 35.88
C ARG A 68 -23.79 -3.75 37.00
N HIS A 69 -22.92 -2.81 36.66
CA HIS A 69 -22.29 -1.88 37.59
C HIS A 69 -22.56 -0.43 37.17
N PRO A 70 -23.85 0.00 37.09
CA PRO A 70 -24.18 1.35 36.67
C PRO A 70 -23.59 2.37 37.65
N LEU A 71 -22.85 3.35 37.12
CA LEU A 71 -22.40 4.51 37.89
C LEU A 71 -23.61 5.34 38.33
N ALA A 72 -23.52 5.94 39.51
CA ALA A 72 -24.52 6.91 39.95
C ALA A 72 -24.50 8.14 39.03
N HIS A 73 -25.67 8.51 38.49
CA HIS A 73 -25.94 9.62 37.57
C HIS A 73 -25.32 9.51 36.18
N ASP A 74 -26.10 9.04 35.18
CA ASP A 74 -26.12 9.39 33.73
C ASP A 74 -24.79 9.73 33.01
N LYS A 75 -23.66 9.35 33.58
CA LYS A 75 -22.33 9.65 33.09
C LYS A 75 -21.74 8.34 32.60
N GLU A 76 -21.46 8.34 31.30
CA GLU A 76 -20.69 7.29 30.66
C GLU A 76 -19.38 7.04 31.44
N SER A 77 -19.19 5.80 31.88
CA SER A 77 -18.00 5.37 32.60
C SER A 77 -16.76 5.48 31.72
N ASN A 78 -15.58 5.62 32.34
CA ASN A 78 -14.32 5.64 31.58
C ASN A 78 -14.12 4.33 30.82
N GLU A 79 -14.63 3.23 31.36
CA GLU A 79 -14.60 1.89 30.79
C GLU A 79 -15.50 1.78 29.54
N GLN A 80 -16.68 2.40 29.56
CA GLN A 80 -17.56 2.48 28.38
C GLN A 80 -16.91 3.29 27.26
N LYS A 81 -16.27 4.42 27.59
CA LYS A 81 -15.51 5.22 26.62
C LYS A 81 -14.36 4.44 26.01
N ALA A 82 -13.58 3.75 26.84
CA ALA A 82 -12.47 2.92 26.37
C ALA A 82 -12.94 1.77 25.47
N LEU A 83 -14.08 1.13 25.79
CA LEU A 83 -14.66 0.09 24.96
C LEU A 83 -15.11 0.61 23.58
N LYS A 84 -15.72 1.80 23.55
CA LYS A 84 -16.12 2.46 22.30
C LYS A 84 -14.90 2.84 21.45
N GLU A 85 -13.89 3.45 22.06
CA GLU A 85 -12.64 3.81 21.39
C GLU A 85 -11.94 2.56 20.82
N LEU A 86 -11.91 1.46 21.57
CA LEU A 86 -11.37 0.19 21.09
C LEU A 86 -12.13 -0.32 19.85
N PHE A 87 -13.46 -0.25 19.87
CA PHE A 87 -14.28 -0.67 18.72
C PHE A 87 -14.03 0.21 17.49
N ASP A 88 -13.98 1.52 17.67
CA ASP A 88 -13.69 2.46 16.58
C ASP A 88 -12.30 2.22 15.97
N ASN A 89 -11.29 1.97 16.82
CA ASN A 89 -9.95 1.61 16.38
C ASN A 89 -9.91 0.28 15.61
N ILE A 90 -10.65 -0.74 16.07
CA ILE A 90 -10.76 -2.03 15.37
C ILE A 90 -11.39 -1.84 13.99
N ASN A 91 -12.48 -1.06 13.89
CA ASN A 91 -13.14 -0.79 12.61
C ASN A 91 -12.20 -0.04 11.64
N LEU A 92 -11.45 0.94 12.16
CA LEU A 92 -10.44 1.65 11.38
C LEU A 92 -9.37 0.67 10.87
N LEU A 93 -8.83 -0.19 11.73
CA LEU A 93 -7.83 -1.19 11.35
C LEU A 93 -8.37 -2.16 10.29
N HIS A 94 -9.61 -2.64 10.42
CA HIS A 94 -10.25 -3.48 9.40
C HIS A 94 -10.38 -2.75 8.06
N LYS A 95 -10.79 -1.48 8.07
CA LYS A 95 -10.88 -0.66 6.85
C LYS A 95 -9.52 -0.47 6.20
N GLN A 96 -8.50 -0.10 6.97
CA GLN A 96 -7.14 0.07 6.46
C GLN A 96 -6.58 -1.24 5.91
N TYR A 97 -6.81 -2.35 6.62
CA TYR A 97 -6.38 -3.67 6.17
C TYR A 97 -7.05 -4.06 4.85
N ARG A 98 -8.37 -3.83 4.69
CA ARG A 98 -9.09 -4.04 3.41
C ARG A 98 -8.46 -3.28 2.26
N ILE A 99 -8.20 -1.98 2.45
CA ILE A 99 -7.57 -1.13 1.42
C ILE A 99 -6.18 -1.67 1.02
N ARG A 100 -5.39 -2.13 2.00
CA ARG A 100 -4.04 -2.67 1.75
C ARG A 100 -4.09 -4.02 1.03
N MET A 101 -4.98 -4.93 1.45
CA MET A 101 -5.09 -6.26 0.84
C MET A 101 -5.67 -6.24 -0.58
N THR A 102 -6.52 -5.25 -0.91
CA THR A 102 -7.00 -5.06 -2.30
C THR A 102 -6.03 -4.27 -3.17
N GLY A 103 -5.03 -3.62 -2.57
CA GLY A 103 -4.07 -2.77 -3.27
C GLY A 103 -4.68 -1.46 -3.78
N GLU A 104 -5.86 -1.07 -3.27
CA GLU A 104 -6.56 0.18 -3.59
C GLU A 104 -5.80 1.43 -3.12
N ASN A 105 -4.76 1.26 -2.32
CA ASN A 105 -3.80 2.31 -1.97
C ASN A 105 -2.78 2.61 -3.09
N GLY A 106 -2.95 2.05 -4.29
CA GLY A 106 -2.07 2.30 -5.45
C GLY A 106 -0.86 1.38 -5.53
N VAL A 107 -0.63 0.51 -4.52
CA VAL A 107 0.47 -0.48 -4.56
C VAL A 107 0.25 -1.47 -5.70
N ALA A 108 -0.95 -2.04 -5.83
CA ALA A 108 -1.23 -3.01 -6.89
C ALA A 108 -1.03 -2.41 -8.29
N GLN A 109 -1.54 -1.20 -8.52
CA GLN A 109 -1.38 -0.52 -9.80
C GLN A 109 0.10 -0.28 -10.15
N SER A 110 0.90 0.15 -9.18
CA SER A 110 2.31 0.48 -9.39
C SER A 110 3.15 -0.78 -9.65
N VAL A 111 2.89 -1.86 -8.90
CA VAL A 111 3.55 -3.16 -9.10
C VAL A 111 3.20 -3.76 -10.47
N ILE A 112 1.92 -3.72 -10.87
CA ILE A 112 1.49 -4.21 -12.19
C ILE A 112 2.15 -3.40 -13.32
N PHE A 113 2.17 -2.07 -13.20
CA PHE A 113 2.82 -1.21 -14.19
C PHE A 113 4.30 -1.55 -14.36
N PHE A 114 5.03 -1.69 -13.25
CA PHE A 114 6.45 -2.03 -13.28
C PHE A 114 6.68 -3.44 -13.86
N ASN A 115 5.87 -4.42 -13.48
CA ASN A 115 5.97 -5.79 -14.00
C ASN A 115 5.78 -5.85 -15.53
N ASN A 116 4.77 -5.15 -16.06
CA ASN A 116 4.53 -5.08 -17.50
C ASN A 116 5.70 -4.43 -18.25
N ALA A 117 6.30 -3.40 -17.65
CA ALA A 117 7.46 -2.73 -18.22
C ALA A 117 8.70 -3.65 -18.22
N LEU A 118 8.92 -4.40 -17.14
CA LEU A 118 9.96 -5.43 -17.08
C LEU A 118 9.75 -6.52 -18.12
N GLU A 119 8.54 -7.06 -18.26
CA GLU A 119 8.22 -8.11 -19.23
C GLU A 119 8.56 -7.66 -20.66
N LEU A 120 8.12 -6.46 -21.04
CA LEU A 120 8.41 -5.87 -22.35
C LEU A 120 9.92 -5.81 -22.62
N TRP A 121 10.69 -5.30 -21.67
CA TRP A 121 12.14 -5.19 -21.84
C TRP A 121 12.84 -6.54 -21.76
N ASN A 122 12.38 -7.47 -20.92
CA ASN A 122 12.88 -8.84 -20.88
C ASN A 122 12.72 -9.55 -22.23
N GLN A 123 11.59 -9.33 -22.92
CA GLN A 123 11.38 -9.82 -24.28
C GLN A 123 12.40 -9.21 -25.27
N LYS A 124 12.51 -7.88 -25.30
CA LYS A 124 13.47 -7.17 -26.18
C LYS A 124 14.92 -7.60 -25.95
N LEU A 125 15.36 -7.64 -24.69
CA LEU A 125 16.71 -8.05 -24.30
C LEU A 125 16.97 -9.52 -24.60
N SER A 126 15.96 -10.40 -24.45
CA SER A 126 16.07 -11.81 -24.85
C SER A 126 16.28 -11.93 -26.36
N THR A 127 15.52 -11.20 -27.18
CA THR A 127 15.68 -11.20 -28.64
C THR A 127 17.06 -10.69 -29.07
N TYR A 128 17.55 -9.62 -28.44
CA TYR A 128 18.90 -9.10 -28.67
C TYR A 128 20.00 -10.11 -28.30
N SER A 129 19.82 -10.81 -27.16
CA SER A 129 20.83 -11.72 -26.61
C SER A 129 20.91 -13.06 -27.33
N TYR A 130 19.75 -13.65 -27.66
CA TYR A 130 19.68 -15.05 -28.12
C TYR A 130 19.23 -15.23 -29.56
N SER A 131 18.54 -14.25 -30.14
CA SER A 131 17.95 -14.34 -31.49
C SER A 131 18.63 -13.42 -32.50
N ASN A 132 19.81 -12.90 -32.16
CA ASN A 132 20.56 -11.93 -32.97
C ASN A 132 19.75 -10.68 -33.33
N GLY A 133 18.76 -10.34 -32.50
CA GLY A 133 17.94 -9.14 -32.66
C GLY A 133 18.75 -7.87 -32.51
N LYS A 134 18.16 -6.76 -32.95
CA LYS A 134 18.74 -5.42 -32.81
C LYS A 134 17.83 -4.58 -31.93
N ILE A 135 18.43 -3.87 -31.01
CA ILE A 135 17.82 -2.77 -30.26
C ILE A 135 18.50 -1.51 -30.79
N SER A 136 17.70 -0.55 -31.26
CA SER A 136 18.22 0.71 -31.80
C SER A 136 18.82 1.59 -30.70
N ASP A 137 19.68 2.54 -31.06
CA ASP A 137 20.30 3.46 -30.10
C ASP A 137 19.25 4.27 -29.33
N THR A 138 18.17 4.70 -30.01
CA THR A 138 17.04 5.39 -29.37
C THR A 138 16.35 4.50 -28.34
N GLU A 139 16.17 3.22 -28.63
CA GLU A 139 15.56 2.28 -27.67
C GLU A 139 16.48 2.02 -26.47
N TRP A 140 17.81 1.98 -26.66
CA TRP A 140 18.74 1.89 -25.53
C TRP A 140 18.68 3.12 -24.63
N ILE A 141 18.56 4.31 -25.21
CA ILE A 141 18.38 5.56 -24.44
C ILE A 141 17.05 5.51 -23.68
N GLN A 142 15.97 5.11 -24.34
CA GLN A 142 14.66 4.96 -23.69
C GLN A 142 14.70 3.96 -22.54
N PHE A 143 15.36 2.82 -22.73
CA PHE A 143 15.52 1.81 -21.68
C PHE A 143 16.20 2.39 -20.45
N TYR A 144 17.31 3.11 -20.65
CA TYR A 144 18.05 3.74 -19.56
C TYR A 144 17.20 4.79 -18.82
N GLN A 145 16.52 5.68 -19.54
CA GLN A 145 15.63 6.68 -18.95
C GLN A 145 14.49 6.04 -18.15
N GLN A 146 13.91 4.97 -18.69
CA GLN A 146 12.80 4.29 -18.04
C GLN A 146 13.23 3.61 -16.73
N MET A 147 14.49 3.21 -16.57
CA MET A 147 14.99 2.71 -15.29
C MET A 147 14.97 3.79 -14.20
N GLU A 148 15.30 5.04 -14.53
CA GLU A 148 15.24 6.15 -13.57
C GLU A 148 13.80 6.38 -13.11
N ASP A 149 12.86 6.41 -14.05
CA ASP A 149 11.42 6.52 -13.77
C ASP A 149 10.92 5.36 -12.89
N TRP A 150 11.40 4.14 -13.15
CA TRP A 150 11.05 2.97 -12.36
C TRP A 150 11.57 3.05 -10.93
N ILE A 151 12.80 3.52 -10.71
CA ILE A 151 13.36 3.70 -9.37
C ILE A 151 12.50 4.71 -8.60
N GLU A 152 12.15 5.85 -9.21
CA GLU A 152 11.30 6.85 -8.56
C GLU A 152 9.91 6.28 -8.23
N SER A 153 9.28 5.60 -9.19
CA SER A 153 7.95 4.99 -9.02
C SER A 153 7.94 3.90 -7.94
N LEU A 154 8.94 3.01 -7.93
CA LEU A 154 9.08 1.97 -6.90
C LEU A 154 9.34 2.58 -5.52
N THR A 155 10.15 3.64 -5.44
CA THR A 155 10.39 4.34 -4.18
C THR A 155 9.09 4.92 -3.60
N LYS A 156 8.27 5.57 -4.44
CA LYS A 156 6.93 6.05 -4.04
C LYS A 156 6.00 4.90 -3.67
N THR A 157 6.09 3.77 -4.38
CA THR A 157 5.27 2.58 -4.09
C THR A 157 5.55 2.03 -2.70
N VAL A 158 6.82 2.00 -2.28
CA VAL A 158 7.22 1.58 -0.93
C VAL A 158 6.57 2.49 0.13
N ASP A 159 6.42 3.79 -0.14
CA ASP A 159 5.72 4.69 0.79
C ASP A 159 4.23 4.36 0.95
N TYR A 160 3.60 3.75 -0.06
CA TYR A 160 2.22 3.28 0.04
C TYR A 160 2.11 1.93 0.75
N VAL A 161 3.19 1.14 0.82
CA VAL A 161 3.21 -0.12 1.56
C VAL A 161 3.00 0.16 3.05
N GLY A 162 1.81 -0.20 3.54
CA GLY A 162 1.42 0.06 4.93
C GLY A 162 0.61 1.34 5.15
N LYS A 163 0.44 2.21 4.15
CA LYS A 163 -0.53 3.31 4.22
C LYS A 163 -1.88 2.87 3.68
N SER A 164 -2.97 3.34 4.28
CA SER A 164 -4.24 3.40 3.56
C SER A 164 -4.32 4.79 2.96
N VAL A 165 -4.45 4.91 1.65
CA VAL A 165 -4.45 6.21 0.95
C VAL A 165 -5.61 7.12 1.40
N LYS A 166 -6.59 6.57 2.14
CA LYS A 166 -7.67 7.35 2.79
C LYS A 166 -7.31 7.90 4.17
N ASP A 167 -6.18 7.55 4.78
CA ASP A 167 -5.82 8.06 6.12
C ASP A 167 -5.27 9.48 6.09
N ASP A 168 -4.68 9.94 4.98
CA ASP A 168 -4.14 11.31 4.91
C ASP A 168 -5.27 12.37 4.86
N GLU A 169 -6.46 12.02 4.35
CA GLU A 169 -7.66 12.88 4.42
C GLU A 169 -8.42 12.76 5.76
N ILE A 170 -8.34 11.61 6.43
CA ILE A 170 -9.04 11.37 7.71
C ILE A 170 -8.22 11.91 8.89
N ASN A 171 -6.90 11.76 8.89
CA ASN A 171 -6.04 12.30 9.95
C ASN A 171 -5.97 13.82 9.90
N ALA A 172 -5.89 14.44 8.71
CA ALA A 172 -5.89 15.90 8.60
C ALA A 172 -7.13 16.53 9.24
N ASN A 173 -8.32 15.92 9.06
CA ASN A 173 -9.56 16.41 9.67
C ASN A 173 -9.68 16.08 11.17
N MET A 174 -9.20 14.91 11.61
CA MET A 174 -9.23 14.52 13.02
C MET A 174 -8.29 15.37 13.89
N TYR A 175 -7.12 15.75 13.38
CA TYR A 175 -6.24 16.71 14.07
C TYR A 175 -6.84 18.12 14.05
N VAL A 176 -7.42 18.58 12.93
CA VAL A 176 -8.03 19.92 12.83
C VAL A 176 -9.25 20.08 13.75
N GLU A 177 -10.07 19.04 13.95
CA GLU A 177 -11.19 19.08 14.92
C GLU A 177 -10.72 19.09 16.38
N LYS A 178 -9.68 18.30 16.72
CA LYS A 178 -9.14 18.24 18.08
C LYS A 178 -8.61 19.59 18.57
N TYR A 179 -8.10 20.45 17.67
CA TYR A 179 -7.61 21.79 18.01
C TYR A 179 -8.66 22.90 17.81
N LYS A 180 -9.72 22.70 17.02
CA LYS A 180 -10.83 23.68 16.91
C LYS A 180 -11.74 23.72 18.14
N VAL A 181 -11.81 22.63 18.92
CA VAL A 181 -12.64 22.57 20.14
C VAL A 181 -11.96 23.25 21.34
N ILE A 182 -10.64 23.43 21.30
CA ILE A 182 -9.87 24.02 22.42
C ILE A 182 -9.88 25.56 22.37
N ASP A 183 -10.17 26.18 21.23
CA ASP A 183 -10.01 27.63 21.04
C ASP A 183 -11.34 28.43 20.92
N ARG A 184 -12.38 28.01 21.65
CA ARG A 184 -13.65 28.78 21.69
C ARG A 184 -14.12 29.24 23.06
N ASN A 185 -13.41 28.93 24.16
CA ASN A 185 -13.86 29.31 25.51
C ASN A 185 -12.78 29.90 26.44
N THR A 186 -11.69 30.43 25.90
CA THR A 186 -10.64 31.05 26.73
C THR A 186 -10.35 32.50 26.37
N VAL A 187 -11.38 33.30 26.11
CA VAL A 187 -11.36 34.74 26.48
C VAL A 187 -12.77 35.18 26.90
N SER A 188 -13.03 35.17 28.20
CA SER A 188 -14.05 36.00 28.83
C SER A 188 -13.55 36.42 30.21
N VAL A 189 -12.93 37.61 30.21
CA VAL A 189 -13.05 38.67 31.21
C VAL A 189 -13.33 38.21 32.64
N PHE A 190 -12.32 38.30 33.50
CA PHE A 190 -12.35 39.04 34.77
C PHE A 190 -10.93 39.52 35.09
#